data_AF-A0AAJ6K6G6-F1
#
_entry.id   AF-A0AAJ6K6G6-F1
#
_cell.length_a   1.000
_cell.length_b   1.000
_cell.length_c   1.000
_cell.angle_alpha   90.00
_cell.angle_beta   90.00
_cell.angle_gamma   90.00
#
_symmetry.space_group_name_H-M   'P 1'
#
loop_
_entity.id
_entity.type
_entity.pdbx_description
1 polymer ?
#
loop_
_entity_poly.entity_id
_entity_poly.type
_entity_poly.pdbx_seq_one_letter_code
_entity_poly.pdbx_strand_id
1 'polypeptide(L)'
;MGIDWAAFLLVALVAVVSACFVVTVYSVGLRLWSAADARAGKYTVKDDGTVGPATAGFPDPTAASTAIRAFRALAVACFAACGAAVLYGVYLIVPAFH
;
A
#
# COMPACT_ATOMS: atom_id res chain seq x y z
N MET A 1 16.28 20.39 -35.89
CA MET A 1 15.89 19.69 -34.66
C MET A 1 14.73 20.47 -34.05
N GLY A 2 13.49 20.03 -34.28
CA GLY A 2 12.31 20.62 -33.63
C GLY A 2 12.09 19.95 -32.28
N ILE A 3 11.81 20.73 -31.25
CA ILE A 3 11.42 20.21 -29.94
C ILE A 3 10.02 19.63 -30.09
N ASP A 4 9.85 18.35 -29.80
CA ASP A 4 8.54 17.73 -29.71
C ASP A 4 7.92 18.04 -28.33
N TRP A 5 7.15 19.12 -28.27
CA TRP A 5 6.45 19.55 -27.07
C TRP A 5 5.45 18.50 -26.55
N ALA A 6 4.93 17.63 -27.43
CA ALA A 6 3.99 16.58 -27.03
C ALA A 6 4.67 15.49 -26.20
N ALA A 7 5.94 15.18 -26.48
CA ALA A 7 6.71 14.20 -25.72
C ALA A 7 6.85 14.58 -24.24
N PHE A 8 7.08 15.86 -23.94
CA PHE A 8 7.17 16.35 -22.55
C PHE A 8 5.82 16.22 -21.81
N LEU A 9 4.72 16.58 -22.48
CA LEU A 9 3.37 16.45 -21.89
C LEU A 9 3.01 14.99 -21.62
N LEU A 10 3.38 14.08 -22.52
CA LEU A 10 3.15 12.65 -22.34
C LEU A 10 3.89 12.14 -21.11
N VAL A 11 5.19 12.45 -20.97
CA VAL A 11 5.98 12.02 -19.80
C VAL A 11 5.39 12.57 -18.51
N ALA A 12 5.01 13.85 -18.49
CA ALA A 12 4.40 14.47 -17.32
C ALA A 12 3.10 13.75 -16.91
N LEU A 13 2.21 13.46 -17.87
CA LEU A 13 0.96 12.77 -17.62
C LEU A 13 1.19 11.33 -17.13
N VAL A 14 2.08 10.58 -17.79
CA VAL A 14 2.42 9.20 -17.41
C VAL A 14 3.02 9.16 -16.01
N ALA A 15 3.91 10.10 -15.68
CA ALA A 15 4.52 10.19 -14.35
C ALA A 15 3.48 10.47 -13.26
N VAL A 16 2.58 11.44 -13.49
CA VAL A 16 1.51 11.78 -12.53
C VAL A 16 0.55 10.61 -12.33
N VAL A 17 0.07 9.99 -13.41
CA VAL A 17 -0.85 8.84 -13.32
C VAL A 17 -0.19 7.67 -12.60
N SER A 18 1.06 7.36 -12.93
CA SER A 18 1.82 6.29 -12.27
C SER A 18 2.02 6.58 -10.79
N ALA A 19 2.38 7.81 -10.42
CA ALA A 19 2.53 8.22 -9.04
C ALA A 19 1.21 8.11 -8.26
N CYS A 20 0.11 8.63 -8.81
CA CYS A 20 -1.21 8.51 -8.20
C CYS A 20 -1.61 7.05 -8.00
N PHE A 21 -1.33 6.18 -8.97
CA PHE A 21 -1.60 4.75 -8.86
C PHE A 21 -0.80 4.11 -7.70
N VAL A 22 0.52 4.31 -7.66
CA VAL A 22 1.38 3.73 -6.62
C VAL A 22 0.97 4.24 -5.22
N VAL A 23 0.70 5.54 -5.09
CA VAL A 23 0.22 6.13 -3.83
C VAL A 23 -1.11 5.52 -3.42
N THR A 24 -2.07 5.37 -4.33
CA THR A 24 -3.38 4.78 -4.03
C THR A 24 -3.25 3.33 -3.56
N VAL A 25 -2.47 2.51 -4.26
CA VAL A 25 -2.23 1.10 -3.89
C VAL A 25 -1.56 1.00 -2.52
N TYR A 26 -0.58 1.87 -2.25
CA TYR A 26 0.10 1.91 -0.95
C TYR A 26 -0.85 2.33 0.18
N SER A 27 -1.66 3.38 -0.03
CA SER A 27 -2.67 3.82 0.94
C SER A 27 -3.71 2.74 1.22
N VAL A 28 -4.14 1.99 0.21
CA VAL A 28 -5.01 0.82 0.39
C VAL A 28 -4.32 -0.24 1.25
N GLY A 29 -3.05 -0.54 0.99
CA GLY A 29 -2.23 -1.44 1.81
C GLY A 29 -2.20 -1.03 3.29
N LEU A 30 -1.94 0.25 3.57
CA LEU A 30 -1.97 0.79 4.93
C LEU A 30 -3.35 0.65 5.60
N ARG A 31 -4.43 0.92 4.85
CA ARG A 31 -5.81 0.78 5.36
C ARG A 31 -6.16 -0.67 5.69
N LEU A 32 -5.69 -1.62 4.90
CA LEU A 32 -5.91 -3.05 5.16
C LEU A 32 -5.11 -3.53 6.37
N TRP A 33 -3.87 -3.05 6.50
CA TRP A 33 -3.02 -3.33 7.64
C TRP A 33 -3.61 -2.78 8.94
N SER A 34 -4.09 -1.53 8.91
CA SER A 34 -4.75 -0.91 10.06
C SER A 34 -6.01 -1.69 10.45
N ALA A 35 -6.83 -2.06 9.47
CA ALA A 35 -8.02 -2.85 9.71
C ALA A 35 -7.70 -4.27 10.27
N ALA A 36 -6.56 -4.86 9.92
CA ALA A 36 -6.09 -6.11 10.53
C ALA A 36 -5.68 -5.92 11.99
N ASP A 37 -4.97 -4.83 12.32
CA ASP A 37 -4.51 -4.53 13.68
C ASP A 37 -5.67 -4.15 14.63
N ALA A 38 -6.71 -3.47 14.13
CA ALA A 38 -7.94 -3.23 14.87
C ALA A 38 -8.67 -4.55 15.21
N ARG A 39 -8.77 -5.47 14.24
CA ARG A 39 -9.35 -6.82 14.45
C ARG A 39 -8.51 -7.70 15.37
N ALA A 40 -7.20 -7.45 15.43
CA ALA A 40 -6.29 -8.09 16.37
C ALA A 40 -6.33 -7.47 17.77
N GLY A 41 -7.21 -6.48 18.01
CA GLY A 41 -7.41 -5.88 19.32
C GLY A 41 -6.28 -4.94 19.79
N LYS A 42 -5.35 -4.54 18.91
CA LYS A 42 -4.24 -3.64 19.28
C LYS A 42 -4.70 -2.22 19.64
N TYR A 43 -5.82 -1.80 19.07
CA TYR A 43 -6.49 -0.54 19.35
C TYR A 43 -7.96 -0.65 18.92
N THR A 44 -8.81 0.21 19.47
CA THR A 44 -10.24 0.26 19.09
C THR A 44 -10.53 1.63 18.50
N VAL A 45 -11.30 1.69 17.41
CA VAL A 45 -11.76 2.95 16.83
C VAL A 45 -13.22 3.11 17.22
N LYS A 46 -13.54 4.16 17.97
CA LYS A 46 -14.91 4.48 18.37
C LYS A 46 -15.64 5.17 17.23
N ASP A 47 -16.97 5.20 17.28
CA ASP A 47 -17.81 5.83 16.25
C ASP A 47 -17.51 7.33 16.08
N ASP A 48 -17.01 7.98 17.14
CA ASP A 48 -16.56 9.39 17.12
C ASP A 48 -15.18 9.59 16.44
N GLY A 49 -14.56 8.52 15.91
CA GLY A 49 -13.23 8.55 15.29
C GLY A 49 -12.06 8.57 16.29
N THR A 50 -12.34 8.59 17.59
CA THR A 50 -11.31 8.53 18.63
C THR A 50 -10.73 7.12 18.77
N VAL A 51 -9.42 7.03 18.98
CA VAL A 51 -8.72 5.77 19.19
C VAL A 51 -8.64 5.48 20.69
N GLY A 52 -9.31 4.42 21.13
CA GLY A 52 -9.28 3.94 22.51
C GLY A 52 -8.15 2.93 22.75
N PRO A 53 -7.69 2.78 24.02
CA PRO A 53 -6.71 1.76 24.38
C PRO A 53 -7.25 0.36 24.05
N ALA A 54 -6.36 -0.59 23.81
CA ALA A 54 -6.70 -1.99 23.65
C ALA A 54 -7.40 -2.53 24.91
N THR A 55 -8.73 -2.47 24.96
CA THR A 55 -9.52 -2.98 26.11
C THR A 55 -9.71 -4.49 26.07
N ALA A 56 -8.93 -5.23 25.29
CA ALA A 56 -8.95 -6.69 25.26
C ALA A 56 -7.61 -7.24 25.75
N GLY A 57 -7.64 -7.99 26.86
CA GLY A 57 -6.57 -8.89 27.25
C GLY A 57 -6.12 -9.71 26.04
N PHE A 58 -4.80 -9.86 25.92
CA PHE A 58 -4.10 -10.42 24.77
C PHE A 58 -4.86 -11.58 24.10
N PRO A 59 -5.26 -11.44 22.82
CA PRO A 59 -5.81 -12.56 22.06
C PRO A 59 -4.83 -13.72 22.01
N ASP A 60 -5.35 -14.94 22.16
CA ASP A 60 -4.56 -16.18 21.99
C ASP A 60 -3.75 -16.10 20.69
N PRO A 61 -2.41 -16.23 20.71
CA PRO A 61 -1.57 -16.09 19.52
C PRO A 61 -1.91 -17.11 18.41
N THR A 62 -2.67 -18.15 18.76
CA THR A 62 -3.17 -19.19 17.86
C THR A 62 -4.59 -18.90 17.33
N ALA A 63 -5.37 -18.05 18.00
CA ALA A 63 -6.74 -17.68 17.63
C ALA A 63 -6.83 -16.51 16.64
N ALA A 64 -5.76 -16.28 15.85
CA ALA A 64 -5.77 -15.29 14.78
C ALA A 64 -6.82 -15.68 13.74
N SER A 65 -7.98 -15.03 13.78
CA SER A 65 -9.09 -15.27 12.85
C SER A 65 -8.60 -15.25 11.40
N THR A 66 -9.16 -16.13 10.56
CA THR A 66 -8.85 -16.21 9.12
C THR A 66 -8.95 -14.83 8.45
N ALA A 67 -9.87 -13.98 8.92
CA ALA A 67 -10.01 -12.60 8.49
C ALA A 67 -8.73 -11.78 8.73
N ILE A 68 -8.13 -11.81 9.93
CA ILE A 68 -6.89 -11.05 10.24
C ILE A 68 -5.76 -11.46 9.29
N ARG A 69 -5.58 -12.77 9.07
CA ARG A 69 -4.56 -13.29 8.15
C ARG A 69 -4.81 -12.85 6.71
N ALA A 70 -6.06 -12.90 6.25
CA ALA A 70 -6.43 -12.46 4.91
C ALA A 70 -6.17 -10.96 4.70
N PHE A 71 -6.56 -10.10 5.64
CA PHE A 71 -6.31 -8.65 5.56
C PHE A 71 -4.81 -8.32 5.55
N ARG A 72 -3.99 -9.02 6.36
CA ARG A 72 -2.53 -8.88 6.31
C ARG A 72 -1.94 -9.33 4.99
N ALA A 73 -2.36 -10.49 4.49
CA ALA A 73 -1.88 -10.99 3.21
C ALA A 73 -2.19 -10.02 2.07
N LEU A 74 -3.40 -9.45 2.05
CA LEU A 74 -3.78 -8.46 1.04
C LEU A 74 -2.98 -7.15 1.17
N ALA A 75 -2.72 -6.69 2.39
CA ALA A 75 -1.86 -5.53 2.63
C ALA A 75 -0.43 -5.77 2.14
N VAL A 76 0.15 -6.93 2.46
CA VAL A 76 1.48 -7.34 1.95
C VAL A 76 1.48 -7.41 0.44
N ALA A 77 0.43 -7.94 -0.18
CA ALA A 77 0.30 -7.98 -1.63
C ALA A 77 0.30 -6.57 -2.25
N CYS A 78 -0.40 -5.60 -1.65
CA CYS A 78 -0.35 -4.20 -2.08
C CYS A 78 1.08 -3.61 -1.98
N PHE A 79 1.77 -3.84 -0.87
CA PHE A 79 3.15 -3.36 -0.69
C PHE A 79 4.13 -4.03 -1.66
N ALA A 80 3.97 -5.34 -1.89
CA ALA A 80 4.76 -6.08 -2.86
C ALA A 80 4.52 -5.57 -4.29
N ALA A 81 3.27 -5.28 -4.66
CA ALA A 81 2.94 -4.70 -5.95
C ALA A 81 3.57 -3.30 -6.14
N CYS A 82 3.54 -2.43 -5.11
CA CYS A 82 4.25 -1.15 -5.14
C CYS A 82 5.77 -1.34 -5.29
N GLY A 83 6.36 -2.25 -4.50
CA GLY A 83 7.78 -2.56 -4.59
C GLY A 83 8.16 -3.06 -5.98
N ALA A 84 7.38 -3.99 -6.53
CA ALA A 84 7.58 -4.52 -7.88
C ALA A 84 7.48 -3.43 -8.96
N ALA A 85 6.52 -2.51 -8.85
CA ALA A 85 6.39 -1.38 -9.77
C ALA A 85 7.63 -0.47 -9.74
N VAL A 86 8.15 -0.14 -8.55
CA VAL A 86 9.37 0.66 -8.39
C VAL A 86 10.59 -0.08 -8.94
N LEU A 87 10.76 -1.36 -8.61
CA LEU A 87 11.87 -2.18 -9.11
C LEU A 87 11.84 -2.30 -10.63
N TYR A 88 10.66 -2.43 -11.22
CA TYR A 88 10.48 -2.43 -12.66
C TYR A 88 10.87 -1.08 -13.28
N GLY A 89 10.50 0.04 -12.64
CA GLY A 89 10.97 1.36 -13.06
C GLY A 89 12.49 1.48 -13.05
N VAL A 90 13.15 1.02 -11.98
CA VAL A 90 14.62 1.00 -11.88
C VAL A 90 15.26 0.13 -12.95
N TYR A 91 14.68 -1.05 -13.22
CA TYR A 91 15.12 -1.96 -14.27
C TYR A 91 15.13 -1.30 -15.66
N LEU A 92 14.11 -0.50 -15.96
CA LEU A 92 14.03 0.23 -17.23
C LEU A 92 14.96 1.46 -17.29
N ILE A 93 15.31 2.07 -16.17
CA ILE A 93 16.23 3.22 -16.12
C ILE A 93 17.68 2.79 -16.28
N VAL A 94 18.07 1.65 -15.71
CA VAL A 94 19.47 1.17 -15.71
C VAL A 94 19.73 0.30 -16.94
N PRO A 95 20.55 0.75 -17.91
CA PRO A 95 20.79 0.00 -19.15
C PRO A 95 21.54 -1.32 -18.94
N ALA A 96 22.28 -1.48 -17.84
CA ALA A 96 23.00 -2.72 -17.56
C ALA A 96 22.08 -3.89 -17.18
N PHE A 97 20.79 -3.64 -16.90
CA PHE A 97 19.84 -4.67 -16.51
C PHE A 97 19.03 -5.24 -17.69
N HIS A 98 19.05 -4.63 -18.87
CA HIS A 98 18.29 -5.08 -20.04
C HIS A 98 19.04 -4.93 -21.37
#